data_AF-A0A7W7QEC5-F1
#
_entry.id   AF-A0A7W7QEC5-F1
#
_cell.length_a   1.000
_cell.length_b   1.000
_cell.length_c   1.000
_cell.angle_alpha   90.00
_cell.angle_beta   90.00
_cell.angle_gamma   90.00
#
_symmetry.space_group_name_H-M   'P 1'
#
loop_
_entity.id
_entity.type
_entity.pdbx_description
1 polymer ?
#
loop_
_entity_poly.entity_id
_entity_poly.type
_entity_poly.pdbx_seq_one_letter_code
_entity_poly.pdbx_strand_id
1 'polypeptide(L)'
;MIIGTTGAVVGEISEIWVHPNAEKIWLSHVRVDDTHDVVQIVFGGVRMLSPGDLVPVALPGARVLVEGREKPKKMRNRAYRGERSHGMLCSLRELGWVEACVDEVAVLCGLRPGQSLDEVPVPDRRGHVENWPEVPESPHSLFIHV
;
A
#
# COMPACT_ATOMS: atom_id res chain seq x y z
N MET A 1 -13.39 -17.55 0.53
CA MET A 1 -12.80 -17.50 -0.83
C MET A 1 -11.73 -16.43 -0.77
N ILE A 2 -10.45 -16.79 -0.77
CA ILE A 2 -9.35 -15.82 -0.63
C ILE A 2 -9.27 -15.08 -1.97
N ILE A 3 -9.96 -13.95 -2.07
CA ILE A 3 -9.77 -12.99 -3.17
C ILE A 3 -8.57 -12.14 -2.73
N GLY A 4 -7.37 -12.72 -2.83
CA GLY A 4 -6.15 -12.12 -2.29
C GLY A 4 -5.22 -11.64 -3.38
N THR A 5 -4.59 -10.50 -3.13
CA THR A 5 -3.31 -10.11 -3.73
C THR A 5 -2.31 -11.28 -3.77
N THR A 6 -1.36 -11.23 -4.71
CA THR A 6 -0.20 -12.14 -4.67
C THR A 6 1.07 -11.34 -4.86
N GLY A 7 2.08 -11.54 -4.01
CA GLY A 7 3.39 -10.90 -4.08
C GLY A 7 3.41 -9.44 -3.63
N ALA A 8 2.43 -9.01 -2.84
CA ALA A 8 2.49 -7.71 -2.18
C ALA A 8 3.30 -7.82 -0.88
N VAL A 9 4.04 -6.77 -0.55
CA VAL A 9 4.88 -6.71 0.65
C VAL A 9 4.60 -5.44 1.44
N VAL A 10 5.03 -5.40 2.69
CA VAL A 10 5.05 -4.17 3.49
C VAL A 10 6.25 -3.33 3.05
N GLY A 11 6.02 -2.04 2.80
CA GLY A 11 7.08 -1.05 2.63
C GLY A 11 7.03 0.00 3.73
N GLU A 12 8.16 0.64 4.01
CA GLU A 12 8.24 1.83 4.88
C GLU A 12 8.63 3.05 4.04
N ILE A 13 7.86 4.11 4.18
CA ILE A 13 8.13 5.36 3.46
C ILE A 13 9.35 6.04 4.08
N SER A 14 10.38 6.30 3.28
CA SER A 14 11.54 7.09 3.72
C SER A 14 11.38 8.58 3.38
N GLU A 15 10.73 8.90 2.26
CA GLU A 15 10.60 10.28 1.78
C GLU A 15 9.37 10.43 0.86
N ILE A 16 8.74 11.61 0.87
CA ILE A 16 7.64 11.97 -0.04
C ILE A 16 7.81 13.39 -0.55
N TRP A 17 7.66 13.57 -1.87
CA TRP A 17 7.65 14.88 -2.52
C TRP A 17 6.59 14.98 -3.62
N VAL A 18 6.31 16.19 -4.08
CA VAL A 18 5.31 16.46 -5.12
C VAL A 18 5.87 16.05 -6.48
N HIS A 19 5.02 15.45 -7.32
CA HIS A 19 5.40 15.11 -8.68
C HIS A 19 5.67 16.38 -9.51
N PRO A 20 6.82 16.51 -10.19
CA PRO A 20 7.20 17.76 -10.87
C PRO A 20 6.26 18.14 -12.02
N ASN A 21 5.65 17.15 -12.67
CA ASN A 21 4.79 17.33 -13.85
C ASN A 21 3.30 16.99 -13.61
N ALA A 22 2.83 16.93 -12.37
CA ALA A 22 1.44 16.58 -12.07
C ALA A 22 0.93 17.12 -10.73
N GLU A 23 -0.28 17.66 -10.73
CA GLU A 23 -1.00 18.03 -9.52
C GLU A 23 -1.65 16.80 -8.88
N LYS A 24 -1.71 16.78 -7.54
CA LYS A 24 -2.30 15.67 -6.76
C LYS A 24 -1.69 14.30 -7.12
N ILE A 25 -0.41 14.29 -7.44
CA ILE A 25 0.41 13.11 -7.63
C ILE A 25 1.71 13.33 -6.87
N TRP A 26 2.21 12.27 -6.27
CA TRP A 26 3.38 12.26 -5.40
C TRP A 26 4.39 11.24 -5.86
N LEU A 27 5.60 11.47 -5.43
CA LEU A 27 6.70 10.52 -5.49
C LEU A 27 7.08 10.15 -4.07
N SER A 28 7.45 8.89 -3.88
CA SER A 28 7.95 8.39 -2.61
C SER A 28 9.17 7.50 -2.84
N HIS A 29 10.07 7.55 -1.87
CA HIS A 29 11.06 6.49 -1.67
C HIS A 29 10.53 5.55 -0.59
N VAL A 30 10.56 4.25 -0.89
CA VAL A 30 9.99 3.22 -0.02
C VAL A 30 11.00 2.09 0.15
N ARG A 31 11.32 1.77 1.41
CA ARG A 31 12.13 0.61 1.77
C ARG A 31 11.24 -0.62 1.81
N VAL A 32 11.59 -1.66 1.06
CA VAL A 32 10.73 -2.86 0.86
C VAL A 32 11.39 -4.16 1.30
N ASP A 33 12.52 -4.06 2.01
CA ASP A 33 13.22 -5.18 2.63
C ASP A 33 14.13 -4.65 3.76
N ASP A 34 14.94 -5.53 4.34
CA ASP A 34 15.91 -5.19 5.39
C ASP A 34 17.19 -4.53 4.86
N THR A 35 17.31 -4.34 3.54
CA THR A 35 18.39 -3.54 2.98
C THR A 35 18.09 -2.05 3.19
N HIS A 36 19.13 -1.21 3.10
CA HIS A 36 18.95 0.24 3.14
C HIS A 36 18.52 0.80 1.77
N ASP A 37 18.26 -0.05 0.78
CA ASP A 37 17.84 0.37 -0.55
C ASP A 37 16.35 0.76 -0.54
N VAL A 38 16.04 1.77 -1.35
CA VAL A 38 14.68 2.29 -1.51
C VAL A 38 14.28 2.25 -2.97
N VAL A 39 12.99 2.04 -3.21
CA VAL A 39 12.40 2.10 -4.55
C VAL A 39 11.54 3.34 -4.71
N GLN A 40 11.59 3.96 -5.89
CA GLN A 40 10.72 5.09 -6.23
C GLN A 40 9.32 4.59 -6.62
N ILE A 41 8.28 5.09 -5.97
CA ILE A 41 6.89 4.80 -6.29
C ILE A 41 6.10 6.10 -6.52
N VAL A 42 5.41 6.17 -7.65
CA VAL A 42 4.45 7.23 -7.98
C VAL A 42 3.09 6.83 -7.42
N PHE A 43 2.41 7.73 -6.70
CA PHE A 43 1.06 7.51 -6.21
C PHE A 43 0.18 8.76 -6.34
N GLY A 44 -1.14 8.58 -6.32
CA GLY A 44 -2.15 9.64 -6.39
C GLY A 44 -3.11 9.60 -5.18
N GLY A 45 -4.13 10.45 -5.15
CA GLY A 45 -5.08 10.55 -4.04
C GLY A 45 -5.02 11.88 -3.27
N VAL A 46 -5.30 11.86 -1.97
CA VAL A 46 -5.01 12.97 -1.04
C VAL A 46 -3.71 12.61 -0.31
N ARG A 47 -2.79 13.57 -0.11
CA ARG A 47 -1.54 13.29 0.60
C ARG A 47 -1.84 13.01 2.08
N MET A 48 -1.98 11.74 2.44
CA MET A 48 -2.18 11.24 3.80
C MET A 48 -1.05 10.31 4.26
N LEU A 49 0.18 10.52 3.76
CA LEU A 49 1.34 9.69 4.08
C LEU A 49 2.51 10.55 4.55
N SER A 50 3.30 9.99 5.46
CA SER A 50 4.48 10.58 6.10
C SER A 50 5.65 9.59 6.13
N PRO A 51 6.91 10.07 6.20
CA PRO A 51 8.05 9.21 6.48
C PRO A 51 7.83 8.38 7.77
N GLY A 52 8.18 7.09 7.71
CA GLY A 52 7.93 6.11 8.77
C GLY A 52 6.61 5.33 8.63
N ASP A 53 5.67 5.78 7.79
CA ASP A 53 4.44 5.03 7.56
C ASP A 53 4.74 3.70 6.87
N LEU A 54 4.12 2.63 7.39
CA LEU A 54 4.11 1.33 6.75
C LEU A 54 2.96 1.27 5.75
N VAL A 55 3.23 0.84 4.53
CA VAL A 55 2.26 0.82 3.43
C VAL A 55 2.34 -0.50 2.66
N PRO A 56 1.24 -0.97 2.06
CA PRO A 56 1.30 -2.12 1.19
C PRO A 56 1.88 -1.73 -0.18
N VAL A 57 2.84 -2.51 -0.64
CA VAL A 57 3.57 -2.28 -1.89
C VAL A 57 3.41 -3.48 -2.81
N ALA A 58 2.82 -3.26 -3.98
CA ALA A 58 2.76 -4.24 -5.05
C ALA A 58 3.93 -4.03 -6.03
N LEU A 59 5.03 -4.74 -5.76
CA LEU A 59 6.23 -4.74 -6.58
C LEU A 59 6.02 -5.35 -7.98
N PRO A 60 6.89 -5.10 -8.95
CA PRO A 60 6.82 -5.75 -10.26
C PRO A 60 6.78 -7.27 -10.13
N GLY A 61 5.74 -7.90 -10.70
CA GLY A 61 5.49 -9.32 -10.48
C GLY A 61 4.21 -9.59 -9.69
N ALA A 62 3.91 -8.73 -8.71
CA ALA A 62 2.73 -8.82 -7.86
C ALA A 62 1.44 -8.74 -8.66
N ARG A 63 0.32 -9.22 -8.09
CA ARG A 63 -1.01 -9.14 -8.69
C ARG A 63 -2.00 -8.56 -7.70
N VAL A 64 -2.58 -7.41 -8.05
CA VAL A 64 -3.55 -6.65 -7.23
C VAL A 64 -4.86 -6.46 -7.98
N LEU A 65 -5.95 -6.28 -7.26
CA LEU A 65 -7.20 -5.78 -7.84
C LEU A 65 -7.01 -4.33 -8.28
N VAL A 66 -7.71 -3.92 -9.33
CA VAL A 66 -7.69 -2.55 -9.83
C VAL A 66 -9.10 -2.21 -10.26
N GLU A 67 -9.56 -0.99 -9.96
CA GLU A 67 -10.90 -0.55 -10.32
C GLU A 67 -11.21 -0.76 -11.81
N GLY A 68 -12.43 -1.19 -12.10
CA GLY A 68 -12.89 -1.49 -13.46
C GLY A 68 -12.32 -2.79 -14.06
N ARG A 69 -11.64 -3.64 -13.27
CA ARG A 69 -11.17 -4.96 -13.72
C ARG A 69 -11.71 -6.09 -12.85
N GLU A 70 -12.24 -7.12 -13.50
CA GLU A 70 -12.71 -8.34 -12.82
C GLU A 70 -11.57 -9.24 -12.33
N LYS A 71 -10.36 -9.10 -12.89
CA LYS A 71 -9.20 -9.98 -12.58
C LYS A 71 -8.01 -9.17 -12.07
N PRO A 72 -7.21 -9.72 -11.11
CA PRO A 72 -5.99 -9.08 -10.65
C PRO A 72 -5.01 -8.76 -11.79
N LYS A 73 -4.50 -7.53 -11.77
CA LYS A 73 -3.53 -7.02 -12.74
C LYS A 73 -2.12 -7.30 -12.24
N LYS A 74 -1.26 -7.85 -13.11
CA LYS A 74 0.17 -8.00 -12.81
C LYS A 74 0.87 -6.64 -12.83
N MET A 75 1.53 -6.29 -11.73
CA MET A 75 2.32 -5.07 -11.58
C MET A 75 3.63 -5.16 -12.36
N ARG A 76 4.06 -4.00 -12.87
CA ARG A 76 5.25 -3.80 -13.71
C ARG A 76 5.79 -2.41 -13.45
N ASN A 77 7.06 -2.19 -13.74
CA ASN A 77 7.63 -0.85 -13.84
C ASN A 77 6.91 -0.05 -14.90
N ARG A 78 6.58 1.21 -14.58
CA ARG A 78 5.92 2.13 -15.50
C ARG A 78 6.52 3.52 -15.35
N ALA A 79 6.41 4.31 -16.40
CA ALA A 79 6.64 5.74 -16.34
C ALA A 79 5.28 6.45 -16.28
N TYR A 80 5.17 7.46 -15.41
CA TYR A 80 4.04 8.37 -15.36
C TYR A 80 4.58 9.79 -15.53
N ARG A 81 4.21 10.44 -16.64
CA ARG A 81 4.60 11.83 -16.95
C ARG A 81 6.08 12.16 -16.70
N GLY A 82 6.96 11.25 -17.13
CA GLY A 82 8.42 11.39 -17.03
C GLY A 82 9.05 10.67 -15.84
N GLU A 83 8.29 10.36 -14.79
CA GLU A 83 8.81 9.75 -13.57
C GLU A 83 8.60 8.24 -13.55
N ARG A 84 9.60 7.50 -13.04
CA ARG A 84 9.50 6.04 -12.93
C ARG A 84 8.78 5.65 -11.65
N SER A 85 7.92 4.64 -11.73
CA SER A 85 7.32 3.95 -10.59
C SER A 85 7.70 2.48 -10.62
N HIS A 86 8.30 2.00 -9.54
CA HIS A 86 8.69 0.61 -9.34
C HIS A 86 7.61 -0.16 -8.58
N GLY A 87 6.41 -0.22 -9.16
CA GLY A 87 5.25 -0.82 -8.53
C GLY A 87 4.18 0.21 -8.18
N MET A 88 3.42 -0.08 -7.13
CA MET A 88 2.23 0.65 -6.72
C MET A 88 2.05 0.56 -5.19
N LEU A 89 1.71 1.68 -4.55
CA LEU A 89 1.17 1.66 -3.19
C LEU A 89 -0.32 1.29 -3.26
N CYS A 90 -0.78 0.38 -2.39
CA CYS A 90 -2.12 -0.18 -2.52
C CYS A 90 -3.12 0.33 -1.48
N SER A 91 -4.39 0.40 -1.86
CA SER A 91 -5.51 0.49 -0.93
C SER A 91 -5.88 -0.89 -0.36
N LEU A 92 -6.66 -0.91 0.73
CA LEU A 92 -7.21 -2.16 1.27
C LEU A 92 -8.13 -2.87 0.26
N ARG A 93 -8.78 -2.09 -0.63
CA ARG A 93 -9.64 -2.63 -1.69
C ARG A 93 -8.81 -3.29 -2.79
N GLU A 94 -7.70 -2.69 -3.19
CA GLU A 94 -6.79 -3.26 -4.20
C GLU A 94 -6.10 -4.54 -3.72
N LEU A 95 -5.87 -4.67 -2.40
CA LEU A 95 -5.43 -5.91 -1.77
C LEU A 95 -6.53 -6.99 -1.71
N GLY A 96 -7.79 -6.62 -1.95
CA GLY A 96 -8.94 -7.51 -1.79
C GLY A 96 -9.30 -7.78 -0.33
N TRP A 97 -8.79 -6.98 0.61
CA TRP A 97 -9.04 -7.14 2.04
C TRP A 97 -10.39 -6.54 2.45
N VAL A 98 -10.74 -5.38 1.89
CA VAL A 98 -12.01 -4.69 2.19
C VAL A 98 -12.64 -4.19 0.89
N GLU A 99 -13.75 -4.81 0.46
CA GLU A 99 -14.42 -4.45 -0.80
C GLU A 99 -15.05 -3.05 -0.77
N ALA A 100 -15.62 -2.66 0.38
CA ALA A 100 -16.33 -1.40 0.59
C ALA A 100 -15.45 -0.35 1.29
N CYS A 101 -14.26 -0.09 0.75
CA CYS A 101 -13.33 0.93 1.25
C CYS A 101 -13.02 1.97 0.16
N VAL A 102 -12.60 3.16 0.58
CA VAL A 102 -12.04 4.18 -0.31
C VAL A 102 -10.78 3.65 -0.99
N ASP A 103 -10.57 4.05 -2.24
CA ASP A 103 -9.39 3.66 -3.00
C ASP A 103 -8.20 4.60 -2.71
N GLU A 104 -7.81 4.61 -1.45
CA GLU A 104 -6.69 5.40 -0.92
C GLU A 104 -5.60 4.48 -0.36
N VAL A 105 -4.34 4.93 -0.44
CA VAL A 105 -3.21 4.13 0.06
C VAL A 105 -3.40 3.83 1.54
N ALA A 106 -3.35 2.53 1.88
CA ALA A 106 -3.53 2.10 3.26
C ALA A 106 -2.26 2.33 4.08
N VAL A 107 -2.42 2.72 5.34
CA VAL A 107 -1.36 2.72 6.35
C VAL A 107 -1.52 1.48 7.24
N LEU A 108 -0.45 0.72 7.38
CA LEU A 108 -0.36 -0.52 8.13
C LEU A 108 0.31 -0.28 9.48
N CYS A 109 0.14 -1.22 10.40
CA CYS A 109 0.74 -1.18 11.73
C CYS A 109 1.14 -2.59 12.19
N GLY A 110 2.11 -2.69 13.10
CA GLY A 110 2.52 -3.97 13.69
C GLY A 110 3.25 -4.93 12.74
N LEU A 111 3.61 -4.50 11.53
CA LEU A 111 4.33 -5.29 10.53
C LEU A 111 5.76 -4.75 10.33
N ARG A 112 6.58 -5.45 9.53
CA ARG A 112 7.94 -5.04 9.19
C ARG A 112 8.12 -4.87 7.68
N PRO A 113 8.94 -3.92 7.22
CA PRO A 113 9.27 -3.80 5.80
C PRO A 113 9.80 -5.12 5.22
N GLY A 114 9.40 -5.43 4.00
CA GLY A 114 9.68 -6.70 3.32
C GLY A 114 8.85 -7.88 3.76
N GLN A 115 8.06 -7.76 4.83
CA GLN A 115 7.12 -8.82 5.20
C GLN A 115 6.10 -9.04 4.08
N SER A 116 5.91 -10.31 3.70
CA SER A 116 4.88 -10.71 2.74
C SER A 116 3.49 -10.42 3.28
N LEU A 117 2.63 -9.80 2.46
CA LEU A 117 1.22 -9.58 2.77
C LEU A 117 0.34 -10.76 2.35
N ASP A 118 0.88 -11.72 1.61
CA ASP A 118 0.13 -12.93 1.20
C ASP A 118 -0.16 -13.86 2.39
N GLU A 119 0.62 -13.74 3.46
CA GLU A 119 0.54 -14.58 4.67
C GLU A 119 -0.08 -13.84 5.87
N VAL A 120 -0.39 -12.55 5.72
CA VAL A 120 -0.99 -11.75 6.80
C VAL A 120 -2.47 -12.12 6.93
N PRO A 121 -2.94 -12.51 8.13
CA PRO A 121 -4.36 -12.74 8.37
C PRO A 121 -5.16 -11.48 8.07
N VAL A 122 -6.08 -11.57 7.11
CA VAL A 122 -6.98 -10.47 6.75
C VAL A 122 -8.10 -10.39 7.81
N PRO A 123 -8.43 -9.20 8.34
CA PRO A 123 -9.59 -9.03 9.21
C PRO A 123 -10.88 -9.53 8.52
N ASP A 124 -11.76 -10.26 9.21
CA ASP A 124 -13.06 -10.66 8.64
C ASP A 124 -13.88 -9.41 8.24
N ARG A 125 -14.81 -9.58 7.29
CA ARG A 125 -15.74 -8.59 6.71
C ARG A 125 -16.59 -7.80 7.73
N ARG A 126 -16.44 -8.06 9.04
CA ARG A 126 -17.11 -7.39 10.16
C ARG A 126 -16.19 -6.44 10.94
N GLY A 127 -14.95 -6.20 10.49
CA GLY A 127 -14.01 -5.31 11.17
C GLY A 127 -13.46 -5.84 12.50
N HIS A 128 -13.77 -7.08 12.86
CA HIS A 128 -13.16 -7.75 14.00
C HIS A 128 -11.80 -8.33 13.59
N VAL A 129 -10.74 -7.67 14.05
CA VAL A 129 -9.42 -8.27 14.19
C VAL A 129 -9.39 -9.03 15.51
N GLU A 130 -9.48 -10.36 15.46
CA GLU A 130 -9.10 -11.18 16.62
C GLU A 130 -7.56 -11.18 16.71
N ASN A 131 -7.00 -10.69 17.82
CA ASN A 131 -5.56 -10.67 18.17
C ASN A 131 -4.63 -9.75 17.34
N TRP A 132 -5.04 -8.52 17.01
CA TRP A 132 -4.08 -7.50 16.54
C TRP A 132 -3.37 -6.83 17.72
N PRO A 133 -2.02 -6.64 17.69
CA PRO A 133 -1.32 -5.91 18.75
C PRO A 133 -1.81 -4.45 18.79
N GLU A 134 -2.11 -3.95 19.99
CA GLU A 134 -2.57 -2.56 20.20
C GLU A 134 -1.64 -1.58 19.49
N VAL A 135 -2.19 -0.81 18.56
CA VAL A 135 -1.46 0.22 17.83
C VAL A 135 -1.38 1.45 18.73
N PRO A 136 -0.19 1.99 19.02
CA PRO A 136 -0.10 3.25 19.75
C PRO A 136 -0.78 4.35 18.94
N GLU A 137 -1.60 5.17 19.60
CA GLU A 137 -2.36 6.25 18.97
C GLU A 137 -1.43 7.19 18.20
N SER A 138 -1.51 7.13 16.87
CA SER A 138 -0.93 8.13 15.97
C SER A 138 -2.02 9.12 15.57
N PRO A 139 -1.77 10.44 15.58
CA PRO A 139 -2.76 11.45 15.21
C PRO A 139 -3.17 11.40 13.72
N HIS A 140 -2.56 10.52 12.92
CA HIS A 140 -2.87 10.28 11.52
C HIS A 140 -3.48 8.90 11.24
N SER A 141 -3.73 8.09 12.27
CA SER A 141 -4.42 6.81 12.12
C SER A 141 -5.87 7.08 11.69
N LEU A 142 -6.17 6.79 10.42
CA LEU A 142 -7.54 6.49 10.01
C LEU A 142 -7.97 5.32 10.90
N PHE A 143 -8.71 5.62 11.96
CA PHE A 143 -9.49 4.63 12.67
C PHE A 143 -10.25 3.86 11.60
N ILE A 144 -10.11 2.54 11.55
CA ILE A 144 -11.12 1.71 10.91
C ILE A 144 -12.35 1.84 11.81
N HIS A 145 -13.07 2.95 11.67
CA HIS A 145 -14.44 3.06 12.13
C HIS A 145 -15.30 2.33 11.10
N VAL A 146 -15.68 1.11 11.45
CA VAL A 146 -16.97 0.55 11.04
C VAL A 146 -17.89 0.62 12.24
#